data_AF-A0A9P6KTK8-F1
#
_entry.id   AF-A0A9P6KTK8-F1
#
_cell.length_a   1.000
_cell.length_b   1.000
_cell.length_c   1.000
_cell.angle_alpha   90.00
_cell.angle_beta   90.00
_cell.angle_gamma   90.00
#
_symmetry.space_group_name_H-M   'P 1'
#
loop_
_entity.id
_entity.type
_entity.pdbx_description
1 polymer ?
#
loop_
_entity_poly.entity_id
_entity_poly.type
_entity_poly.pdbx_seq_one_letter_code
_entity_poly.pdbx_strand_id
1 'polypeptide(L)'
;MNVINSSFAPPPHLLPNRLSPTRNILSPAMSNRKRKADDEGSGGDDDRMSASPSGSPAILNRPLAKHSTKRMRTNISGRPLPLQRLLETLSADDMRNMLQAICDQHPDIGNKVLSTAPRPNIQSTLEVLARYESQFQAAFPFGGKPSSDYAYNRVRHQLIELLEALKDFTPHFLPPNETQPATSLAFLDGATQYIHHLPDWDTYQHNRHKEEAYEEMAKAWAAVFREAAKKAGGIQLQYGGWDEKIAKHNEVSGGRMQEAVNELRSSLGWLGNEVQQPAAGQYGNMSVRDQLFNGTYGMGASARIGAW
;
A
#
# COMPACT_ATOMS: atom_id res chain seq x y z
N MET A 1 -19.44 49.98 -41.09
CA MET A 1 -18.18 49.62 -41.77
C MET A 1 -18.16 48.09 -41.90
N ASN A 2 -18.12 47.61 -43.15
CA ASN A 2 -17.97 46.21 -43.54
C ASN A 2 -16.60 45.65 -43.13
N VAL A 3 -16.50 44.36 -42.77
CA VAL A 3 -15.82 43.27 -43.55
C VAL A 3 -15.96 41.94 -42.78
N ILE A 4 -16.68 40.95 -43.31
CA ILE A 4 -16.26 39.78 -44.13
C ILE A 4 -15.65 38.60 -43.34
N ASN A 5 -16.36 37.49 -43.50
CA ASN A 5 -16.19 36.08 -43.15
C ASN A 5 -14.86 35.45 -43.62
N SER A 6 -14.27 34.51 -42.86
CA SER A 6 -13.60 33.32 -43.44
C SER A 6 -13.17 32.29 -42.39
N SER A 7 -13.86 31.16 -42.42
CA SER A 7 -13.50 29.87 -41.82
C SER A 7 -12.19 29.34 -42.41
N PHE A 8 -11.26 28.90 -41.57
CA PHE A 8 -10.04 28.21 -42.02
C PHE A 8 -10.17 26.71 -41.79
N ALA A 9 -10.40 25.96 -42.88
CA ALA A 9 -10.32 24.51 -42.91
C ALA A 9 -8.92 24.09 -43.39
N PRO A 10 -8.22 23.18 -42.69
CA PRO A 10 -6.90 22.72 -43.12
C PRO A 10 -6.96 21.70 -44.29
N PRO A 11 -5.90 21.64 -45.12
CA PRO A 11 -5.85 20.88 -46.37
C PRO A 11 -5.78 19.33 -46.21
N PRO A 12 -6.27 18.56 -47.21
CA PRO A 12 -6.70 17.16 -47.07
C PRO A 12 -5.60 16.12 -47.30
N HIS A 13 -4.40 16.29 -46.71
CA HIS A 13 -3.31 15.31 -46.87
C HIS A 13 -2.58 14.93 -45.57
N LEU A 14 -3.14 15.27 -44.40
CA LEU A 14 -2.60 14.90 -43.09
C LEU A 14 -3.51 13.90 -42.34
N LEU A 15 -3.99 12.86 -43.05
CA LEU A 15 -4.63 11.71 -42.43
C LEU A 15 -3.61 10.57 -42.30
N PRO A 16 -3.24 10.12 -41.08
CA PRO A 16 -2.47 8.90 -40.92
C PRO A 16 -3.36 7.69 -41.22
N ASN A 17 -3.06 7.06 -42.35
CA ASN A 17 -3.40 5.71 -42.77
C ASN A 17 -3.66 4.75 -41.59
N ARG A 18 -4.92 4.44 -41.29
CA ARG A 18 -5.29 3.26 -40.49
C ARG A 18 -5.41 2.07 -41.42
N LEU A 19 -4.32 1.34 -41.61
CA LEU A 19 -4.33 -0.01 -42.17
C LEU A 19 -4.63 -0.99 -41.04
N SER A 20 -5.83 -1.56 -41.03
CA SER A 20 -6.18 -2.75 -40.24
C SER A 20 -5.70 -4.01 -40.96
N PRO A 21 -5.12 -5.01 -40.28
CA PRO A 21 -5.12 -6.37 -40.76
C PRO A 21 -6.22 -7.19 -40.09
N THR A 22 -6.97 -7.87 -40.96
CA THR A 22 -8.02 -8.84 -40.72
C THR A 22 -7.54 -10.15 -40.07
N ARG A 23 -8.48 -10.73 -39.32
CA ARG A 23 -8.59 -12.09 -38.77
C ARG A 23 -8.30 -13.20 -39.81
N ASN A 24 -7.65 -14.31 -39.40
CA ASN A 24 -7.97 -15.72 -39.79
C ASN A 24 -7.05 -16.75 -39.08
N ILE A 25 -7.57 -17.72 -38.32
CA ILE A 25 -8.04 -19.09 -38.66
C ILE A 25 -6.91 -20.14 -38.81
N LEU A 26 -6.98 -21.15 -37.92
CA LEU A 26 -6.54 -22.56 -37.87
C LEU A 26 -5.51 -23.18 -38.88
N SER A 27 -4.66 -24.05 -38.29
CA SER A 27 -3.81 -25.20 -38.71
C SER A 27 -4.21 -26.01 -39.98
N PRO A 28 -3.42 -26.97 -40.56
CA PRO A 28 -2.36 -27.82 -39.95
C PRO A 28 -1.13 -28.23 -40.83
N ALA A 29 -0.35 -29.17 -40.25
CA ALA A 29 0.95 -29.76 -40.62
C ALA A 29 1.06 -30.51 -41.97
N MET A 30 2.28 -30.64 -42.51
CA MET A 30 2.72 -31.77 -43.36
C MET A 30 4.24 -32.02 -43.32
N SER A 31 4.59 -33.30 -43.19
CA SER A 31 5.93 -33.92 -43.22
C SER A 31 6.52 -34.00 -44.64
N ASN A 32 7.82 -33.68 -44.81
CA ASN A 32 8.54 -33.90 -46.07
C ASN A 32 9.45 -35.15 -46.01
N ARG A 33 9.21 -36.04 -46.99
CA ARG A 33 9.85 -37.33 -47.25
C ARG A 33 10.99 -37.16 -48.27
N LYS A 34 12.14 -37.79 -48.00
CA LYS A 34 13.32 -37.98 -48.86
C LYS A 34 12.98 -38.51 -50.26
N ARG A 35 13.70 -38.06 -51.30
CA ARG A 35 13.88 -38.78 -52.59
C ARG A 35 15.38 -39.00 -52.85
N LYS A 36 15.72 -40.23 -53.26
CA LYS A 36 17.02 -40.65 -53.84
C LYS A 36 17.03 -40.32 -55.34
N ALA A 37 18.21 -40.12 -55.91
CA ALA A 37 18.47 -40.16 -57.34
C ALA A 37 19.65 -41.12 -57.60
N ASP A 38 19.44 -42.08 -58.49
CA ASP A 38 20.44 -42.91 -59.15
C ASP A 38 20.95 -42.19 -60.40
N ASP A 39 22.22 -42.41 -60.79
CA ASP A 39 22.62 -42.43 -62.20
C ASP A 39 23.95 -43.20 -62.38
N GLU A 40 24.01 -43.95 -63.46
CA GLU A 40 24.95 -45.02 -63.81
C GLU A 40 25.67 -44.61 -65.11
N GLY A 41 26.99 -44.85 -65.26
CA GLY A 41 27.61 -44.69 -66.58
C GLY A 41 29.14 -44.66 -66.70
N SER A 42 29.68 -45.84 -67.04
CA SER A 42 30.53 -46.11 -68.22
C SER A 42 31.93 -45.48 -68.41
N GLY A 43 32.95 -46.36 -68.42
CA GLY A 43 33.74 -46.67 -69.63
C GLY A 43 35.12 -46.00 -69.86
N GLY A 44 36.14 -46.84 -70.10
CA GLY A 44 37.44 -46.50 -70.73
C GLY A 44 38.61 -46.46 -69.74
N ASP A 45 39.39 -47.52 -69.53
CA ASP A 45 40.46 -48.09 -70.36
C ASP A 45 41.66 -47.15 -70.57
N ASP A 46 42.78 -47.45 -69.89
CA ASP A 46 44.12 -47.02 -70.26
C ASP A 46 45.17 -47.85 -69.48
N ASP A 47 45.73 -48.83 -70.20
CA ASP A 47 46.92 -49.60 -69.87
C ASP A 47 48.17 -48.71 -69.74
N ARG A 48 48.80 -48.68 -68.56
CA ARG A 48 50.22 -48.30 -68.42
C ARG A 48 50.94 -49.16 -67.39
N MET A 49 51.68 -50.14 -67.91
CA MET A 49 52.70 -50.91 -67.20
C MET A 49 53.93 -50.04 -66.92
N SER A 50 54.41 -49.99 -65.67
CA SER A 50 55.79 -49.67 -65.32
C SER A 50 56.15 -50.28 -63.96
N ALA A 51 57.32 -50.90 -63.93
CA ALA A 51 57.83 -51.78 -62.90
C ALA A 51 58.39 -51.05 -61.65
N SER A 52 58.18 -51.68 -60.48
CA SER A 52 58.96 -51.77 -59.22
C SER A 52 60.24 -50.93 -59.03
N PRO A 53 60.60 -50.47 -57.79
CA PRO A 53 60.79 -51.41 -56.66
C PRO A 53 60.37 -50.97 -55.24
N SER A 54 60.25 -52.02 -54.42
CA SER A 54 60.12 -52.12 -52.97
C SER A 54 60.70 -50.99 -52.13
N GLY A 55 59.91 -50.59 -51.12
CA GLY A 55 60.44 -50.12 -49.84
C GLY A 55 59.80 -48.82 -49.34
N SER A 56 58.65 -48.92 -48.66
CA SER A 56 58.35 -48.13 -47.45
C SER A 56 56.97 -48.49 -46.87
N PRO A 57 56.81 -48.44 -45.54
CA PRO A 57 55.73 -49.10 -44.82
C PRO A 57 54.39 -48.39 -44.98
N ALA A 58 53.33 -49.18 -44.89
CA ALA A 58 51.94 -48.75 -44.89
C ALA A 58 51.68 -47.72 -43.77
N ILE A 59 51.55 -46.45 -44.14
CA ILE A 59 50.84 -45.47 -43.32
C ILE A 59 49.39 -45.53 -43.80
N LEU A 60 48.50 -46.02 -42.94
CA LEU A 60 47.06 -45.92 -43.17
C LEU A 60 46.71 -44.46 -43.48
N ASN A 61 46.10 -44.23 -44.64
CA ASN A 61 45.42 -42.97 -44.94
C ASN A 61 44.34 -42.74 -43.87
N ARG A 62 44.68 -41.97 -42.83
CA ARG A 62 43.69 -41.37 -41.95
C ARG A 62 42.91 -40.38 -42.83
N PRO A 63 41.57 -40.51 -42.96
CA PRO A 63 40.81 -39.50 -43.69
C PRO A 63 40.99 -38.18 -42.96
N LEU A 64 41.63 -37.21 -43.62
CA LEU A 64 41.61 -35.81 -43.20
C LEU A 64 40.14 -35.42 -43.12
N ALA A 65 39.66 -35.18 -41.89
CA ALA A 65 38.34 -34.64 -41.66
C ALA A 65 38.24 -33.33 -42.45
N LYS A 66 37.41 -33.34 -43.50
CA LYS A 66 37.06 -32.12 -44.23
C LYS A 66 36.55 -31.13 -43.19
N HIS A 67 37.35 -30.11 -42.93
CA HIS A 67 37.04 -29.02 -42.01
C HIS A 67 35.93 -28.17 -42.64
N SER A 68 34.71 -28.70 -42.70
CA SER A 68 33.50 -27.95 -43.03
C SER A 68 33.06 -27.20 -41.78
N THR A 69 33.88 -26.25 -41.32
CA THR A 69 33.42 -25.22 -40.39
C THR A 69 32.82 -24.08 -41.18
N LYS A 70 31.79 -24.37 -42.00
CA LYS A 70 30.82 -23.34 -42.32
C LYS A 70 29.91 -23.23 -41.10
N ARG A 71 30.39 -22.55 -40.05
CA ARG A 71 29.52 -22.13 -38.95
C ARG A 71 28.39 -21.34 -39.60
N MET A 72 27.18 -21.87 -39.53
CA MET A 72 25.98 -21.18 -39.97
C MET A 72 26.02 -19.76 -39.41
N ARG A 73 25.75 -18.76 -40.26
CA ARG A 73 25.46 -17.41 -39.79
C ARG A 73 24.38 -17.54 -38.74
N THR A 74 24.71 -17.16 -37.51
CA THR A 74 23.74 -17.03 -36.43
C THR A 74 22.69 -16.05 -36.92
N ASN A 75 21.52 -16.56 -37.30
CA ASN A 75 20.37 -15.71 -37.53
C ASN A 75 20.20 -14.87 -36.27
N ILE A 76 20.26 -13.55 -36.41
CA ILE A 76 19.95 -12.60 -35.35
C ILE A 76 18.43 -12.61 -35.20
N SER A 77 17.86 -13.76 -34.86
CA SER A 77 16.57 -13.81 -34.18
C SER A 77 16.88 -13.34 -32.77
N GLY A 78 16.78 -12.03 -32.57
CA GLY A 78 17.02 -11.38 -31.29
C GLY A 78 16.24 -12.11 -30.21
N ARG A 79 16.93 -12.50 -29.13
CA ARG A 79 16.24 -13.01 -27.94
C ARG A 79 15.17 -12.00 -27.54
N PRO A 80 13.93 -12.43 -27.22
CA PRO A 80 12.94 -11.53 -26.67
C PRO A 80 13.54 -10.87 -25.41
N LEU A 81 13.21 -9.60 -25.22
CA LEU A 81 13.71 -8.82 -24.09
C LEU A 81 13.43 -9.59 -22.78
N PRO A 82 14.44 -9.86 -21.95
CA PRO A 82 14.22 -10.61 -20.72
C PRO A 82 13.33 -9.80 -19.78
N LEU A 83 12.48 -10.48 -19.02
CA LEU A 83 11.51 -9.85 -18.10
C LEU A 83 12.14 -8.78 -17.21
N GLN A 84 13.32 -9.04 -16.67
CA GLN A 84 14.04 -8.09 -15.82
C GLN A 84 14.27 -6.73 -16.52
N ARG A 85 14.64 -6.75 -17.80
CA ARG A 85 14.84 -5.53 -18.60
C ARG A 85 13.54 -4.85 -18.97
N LEU A 86 12.43 -5.59 -19.05
CA LEU A 86 11.10 -4.99 -19.23
C LEU A 86 10.65 -4.29 -17.93
N LEU A 87 10.87 -4.93 -16.77
CA LEU A 87 10.54 -4.35 -15.46
C LEU A 87 11.35 -3.08 -15.17
N GLU A 88 12.62 -3.02 -15.59
CA GLU A 88 13.45 -1.80 -15.50
C GLU A 88 12.87 -0.60 -16.27
N THR A 89 12.05 -0.83 -17.31
CA THR A 89 11.45 0.25 -18.10
C THR A 89 10.11 0.75 -17.58
N LEU A 90 9.52 0.04 -16.61
CA LEU A 90 8.22 0.38 -16.04
C LEU A 90 8.38 1.40 -14.91
N SER A 91 7.47 2.37 -14.85
CA SER A 91 7.40 3.29 -13.72
C SER A 91 6.90 2.57 -12.46
N ALA A 92 7.07 3.19 -11.29
CA ALA A 92 6.57 2.64 -10.04
C ALA A 92 5.04 2.41 -10.07
N ASP A 93 4.29 3.29 -10.73
CA ASP A 93 2.84 3.19 -10.85
C ASP A 93 2.44 2.08 -11.83
N ASP A 94 3.16 1.93 -12.95
CA ASP A 94 2.93 0.81 -13.88
C ASP A 94 3.21 -0.54 -13.21
N MET A 95 4.26 -0.63 -12.39
CA MET A 95 4.57 -1.85 -11.63
C MET A 95 3.47 -2.17 -10.60
N ARG A 96 2.93 -1.16 -9.91
CA ARG A 96 1.82 -1.35 -8.96
C ARG A 96 0.55 -1.83 -9.67
N ASN A 97 0.19 -1.20 -10.79
CA ASN A 97 -0.98 -1.57 -11.58
C ASN A 97 -0.86 -2.99 -12.15
N MET A 98 0.32 -3.36 -12.66
CA MET A 98 0.61 -4.70 -13.13
C MET A 98 0.52 -5.74 -12.00
N LEU A 99 1.08 -5.44 -10.83
CA LEU A 99 1.01 -6.33 -9.67
C LEU A 99 -0.43 -6.49 -9.19
N GLN A 100 -1.21 -5.41 -9.14
CA GLN A 100 -2.63 -5.43 -8.79
C GLN A 100 -3.41 -6.34 -9.76
N ALA A 101 -3.23 -6.18 -11.07
CA ALA A 101 -3.89 -7.02 -12.07
C ALA A 101 -3.50 -8.51 -11.92
N ILE A 102 -2.25 -8.82 -11.56
CA ILE A 102 -1.80 -10.20 -11.28
C ILE A 102 -2.47 -10.73 -10.02
N CYS A 103 -2.57 -9.92 -8.95
CA CYS A 103 -3.22 -10.31 -7.71
C CYS A 103 -4.73 -10.55 -7.89
N ASP A 104 -5.40 -9.75 -8.73
CA ASP A 104 -6.82 -9.93 -9.05
C ASP A 104 -7.08 -11.23 -9.83
N GLN A 105 -6.16 -11.62 -10.72
CA GLN A 105 -6.24 -12.87 -11.48
C GLN A 105 -5.83 -14.10 -10.66
N HIS A 106 -4.91 -13.91 -9.71
CA HIS A 106 -4.29 -14.97 -8.91
C HIS A 106 -4.27 -14.57 -7.43
N PRO A 107 -5.36 -14.81 -6.67
CA PRO A 107 -5.47 -14.40 -5.27
C PRO A 107 -4.47 -15.10 -4.35
N ASP A 108 -3.95 -16.27 -4.75
CA ASP A 108 -2.86 -16.97 -4.07
C ASP A 108 -1.55 -16.18 -4.10
N ILE A 109 -1.27 -15.48 -5.21
CA ILE A 109 -0.13 -14.56 -5.34
C ILE A 109 -0.37 -13.32 -4.48
N GLY A 110 -1.59 -12.78 -4.47
CA GLY A 110 -1.98 -11.67 -3.58
C GLY A 110 -1.66 -11.96 -2.11
N ASN A 111 -2.04 -13.13 -1.61
CA ASN A 111 -1.73 -13.55 -0.24
C ASN A 111 -0.22 -13.69 0.03
N LYS A 112 0.56 -14.15 -0.95
CA LYS A 112 2.03 -14.19 -0.86
C LYS A 112 2.62 -12.78 -0.82
N VAL A 113 2.13 -11.85 -1.64
CA VAL A 113 2.58 -10.46 -1.62
C VAL A 113 2.27 -9.82 -0.28
N LEU A 114 1.05 -9.99 0.25
CA LEU A 114 0.66 -9.44 1.55
C LEU A 114 1.51 -10.00 2.72
N SER A 115 1.92 -11.27 2.65
CA SER A 115 2.75 -11.90 3.69
C SER A 115 4.24 -11.61 3.56
N THR A 116 4.71 -11.23 2.37
CA THR A 116 6.13 -10.90 2.10
C THR A 116 6.42 -9.41 2.13
N ALA A 117 5.40 -8.57 1.89
CA ALA A 117 5.54 -7.13 1.96
C ALA A 117 5.86 -6.69 3.39
N PRO A 118 6.82 -5.76 3.58
CA PRO A 118 7.06 -5.18 4.88
C PRO A 118 5.81 -4.43 5.34
N ARG A 119 5.52 -4.49 6.65
CA ARG A 119 4.43 -3.71 7.23
C ARG A 119 4.65 -2.22 6.94
N PRO A 120 3.60 -1.47 6.57
CA PRO A 120 3.74 -0.04 6.32
C PRO A 120 4.19 0.66 7.61
N ASN A 121 5.27 1.43 7.51
CA ASN A 121 5.75 2.26 8.62
C ASN A 121 4.91 3.55 8.68
N ILE A 122 4.72 4.10 9.89
CA ILE A 122 4.01 5.37 10.11
C ILE A 122 4.58 6.46 9.19
N GLN A 123 5.90 6.62 9.14
CA GLN A 123 6.54 7.66 8.33
C GLN A 123 6.22 7.50 6.84
N SER A 124 6.37 6.29 6.30
CA SER A 124 6.05 6.04 4.88
C SER A 124 4.57 6.29 4.58
N THR A 125 3.66 5.97 5.50
CA THR A 125 2.23 6.21 5.30
C THR A 125 1.90 7.70 5.35
N LEU A 126 2.47 8.43 6.31
CA LEU A 126 2.29 9.88 6.40
C LEU A 126 2.88 10.59 5.17
N GLU A 127 4.01 10.12 4.62
CA GLU A 127 4.57 10.65 3.37
C GLU A 127 3.63 10.42 2.17
N VAL A 128 2.95 9.27 2.10
CA VAL A 128 1.95 9.01 1.06
C VAL A 128 0.76 9.97 1.22
N LEU A 129 0.26 10.17 2.44
CA LEU A 129 -0.81 11.12 2.72
C LEU A 129 -0.40 12.56 2.37
N ALA A 130 0.84 12.96 2.65
CA ALA A 130 1.36 14.27 2.26
C ALA A 130 1.35 14.47 0.73
N ARG A 131 1.56 13.41 -0.06
CA ARG A 131 1.43 13.50 -1.53
C ARG A 131 -0.01 13.74 -1.96
N TYR A 132 -0.99 13.08 -1.34
CA TYR A 132 -2.41 13.35 -1.60
C TYR A 132 -2.78 14.78 -1.20
N GLU A 133 -2.32 15.26 -0.05
CA GLU A 133 -2.52 16.65 0.37
C GLU A 133 -1.90 17.64 -0.63
N SER A 134 -0.68 17.37 -1.11
CA SER A 134 -0.02 18.24 -2.10
C SER A 134 -0.78 18.31 -3.42
N GLN A 135 -1.38 17.21 -3.87
CA GLN A 135 -2.21 17.16 -5.07
C GLN A 135 -3.53 17.92 -4.86
N PHE A 136 -4.14 17.77 -3.68
CA PHE A 136 -5.30 18.54 -3.27
C PHE A 136 -5.01 20.05 -3.26
N GLN A 137 -3.90 20.48 -2.68
CA GLN A 137 -3.48 21.88 -2.67
C GLN A 137 -3.17 22.41 -4.08
N ALA A 138 -2.54 21.60 -4.94
CA ALA A 138 -2.23 21.98 -6.31
C ALA A 138 -3.48 22.07 -7.21
N ALA A 139 -4.58 21.40 -6.85
CA ALA A 139 -5.82 21.41 -7.61
C ALA A 139 -6.65 22.72 -7.43
N PHE A 140 -6.28 23.58 -6.47
CA PHE A 140 -6.97 24.84 -6.27
C PHE A 140 -6.84 25.76 -7.50
N PRO A 141 -7.95 26.39 -7.94
CA PRO A 141 -7.88 27.32 -9.06
C PRO A 141 -7.07 28.58 -8.71
N PHE A 142 -6.33 29.09 -9.70
CA PHE A 142 -5.62 30.36 -9.55
C PHE A 142 -6.60 31.53 -9.49
N GLY A 143 -6.63 32.22 -8.35
CA GLY A 143 -7.46 33.40 -8.12
C GLY A 143 -8.91 33.07 -7.73
N GLY A 144 -9.56 34.06 -7.10
CA GLY A 144 -10.89 33.90 -6.50
C GLY A 144 -10.84 33.49 -5.03
N LYS A 145 -12.02 33.25 -4.44
CA LYS A 145 -12.15 32.80 -3.05
C LYS A 145 -11.96 31.28 -2.97
N PRO A 146 -11.01 30.78 -2.15
CA PRO A 146 -10.77 29.34 -2.04
C PRO A 146 -11.93 28.59 -1.39
N SER A 147 -12.82 29.26 -0.66
CA SER A 147 -14.00 28.68 0.00
C SER A 147 -15.24 28.59 -0.90
N SER A 148 -15.17 29.08 -2.15
CA SER A 148 -16.31 29.14 -3.07
C SER A 148 -16.69 27.77 -3.65
N ASP A 149 -17.94 27.63 -4.09
CA ASP A 149 -18.43 26.41 -4.75
C ASP A 149 -17.63 26.03 -6.00
N TYR A 150 -17.14 27.04 -6.74
CA TYR A 150 -16.29 26.80 -7.90
C TYR A 150 -14.97 26.14 -7.50
N ALA A 151 -14.32 26.62 -6.44
CA ALA A 151 -13.09 26.04 -5.93
C ALA A 151 -13.34 24.61 -5.40
N TYR A 152 -14.43 24.39 -4.65
CA TYR A 152 -14.82 23.06 -4.17
C TYR A 152 -14.96 22.07 -5.32
N ASN A 153 -15.72 22.39 -6.36
CA ASN A 153 -15.95 21.48 -7.48
C ASN A 153 -14.66 21.12 -8.24
N ARG A 154 -13.64 21.99 -8.22
CA ARG A 154 -12.32 21.70 -8.79
C ARG A 154 -11.53 20.72 -7.96
N VAL A 155 -11.49 20.92 -6.64
CA VAL A 155 -10.67 20.10 -5.74
C VAL A 155 -11.37 18.86 -5.23
N ARG A 156 -12.70 18.75 -5.42
CA ARG A 156 -13.56 17.68 -4.86
C ARG A 156 -13.00 16.28 -5.09
N HIS A 157 -12.48 16.01 -6.29
CA HIS A 157 -11.92 14.70 -6.60
C HIS A 157 -10.71 14.38 -5.73
N GLN A 158 -9.74 15.31 -5.66
CA GLN A 158 -8.53 15.16 -4.86
C GLN A 158 -8.82 15.14 -3.35
N LEU A 159 -9.83 15.90 -2.92
CA LEU A 159 -10.33 15.87 -1.53
C LEU A 159 -10.83 14.47 -1.16
N ILE A 160 -11.65 13.86 -2.03
CA ILE A 160 -12.20 12.52 -1.80
C ILE A 160 -11.07 11.48 -1.78
N GLU A 161 -10.11 11.56 -2.71
CA GLU A 161 -8.96 10.64 -2.74
C GLU A 161 -8.12 10.72 -1.46
N LEU A 162 -7.87 11.91 -0.93
CA LEU A 162 -7.15 12.09 0.34
C LEU A 162 -7.93 11.45 1.52
N LEU A 163 -9.24 11.67 1.58
CA LEU A 163 -10.09 11.13 2.65
C LEU A 163 -10.25 9.60 2.54
N GLU A 164 -10.34 9.07 1.33
CA GLU A 164 -10.38 7.63 1.08
C GLU A 164 -9.05 6.96 1.48
N ALA A 165 -7.92 7.57 1.13
CA ALA A 165 -6.60 7.10 1.58
C ALA A 165 -6.48 7.11 3.12
N LEU A 166 -6.97 8.17 3.79
CA LEU A 166 -7.03 8.21 5.25
C LEU A 166 -7.86 7.06 5.82
N LYS A 167 -9.03 6.80 5.23
CA LYS A 167 -9.93 5.72 5.65
C LYS A 167 -9.33 4.34 5.45
N ASP A 168 -8.56 4.12 4.39
CA ASP A 168 -7.93 2.83 4.09
C ASP A 168 -6.74 2.55 5.03
N PHE A 169 -5.93 3.56 5.34
CA PHE A 169 -4.78 3.39 6.22
C PHE A 169 -5.16 3.33 7.70
N THR A 170 -6.22 4.02 8.13
CA THR A 170 -6.56 4.13 9.55
C THR A 170 -6.77 2.77 10.23
N PRO A 171 -7.58 1.83 9.71
CA PRO A 171 -7.79 0.51 10.31
C PRO A 171 -6.52 -0.33 10.47
N HIS A 172 -5.49 -0.07 9.67
CA HIS A 172 -4.20 -0.77 9.79
C HIS A 172 -3.50 -0.43 11.12
N PHE A 173 -3.63 0.81 11.58
CA PHE A 173 -3.05 1.30 12.82
C PHE A 173 -4.00 1.19 14.01
N LEU A 174 -5.17 0.57 13.85
CA LEU A 174 -6.12 0.36 14.94
C LEU A 174 -6.08 -1.08 15.47
N PRO A 175 -6.47 -1.29 16.74
CA PRO A 175 -6.73 -2.63 17.26
C PRO A 175 -7.82 -3.34 16.42
N PRO A 176 -7.66 -4.64 16.09
CA PRO A 176 -6.64 -5.57 16.57
C PRO A 176 -5.34 -5.65 15.75
N ASN A 177 -5.21 -4.90 14.65
CA ASN A 177 -4.08 -5.01 13.72
C ASN A 177 -2.78 -4.45 14.31
N GLU A 178 -2.87 -3.27 14.92
CA GLU A 178 -1.81 -2.68 15.72
C GLU A 178 -2.11 -2.87 17.20
N THR A 179 -1.13 -3.39 17.94
CA THR A 179 -1.27 -3.74 19.35
C THR A 179 -0.65 -2.70 20.28
N GLN A 180 0.29 -1.90 19.78
CA GLN A 180 1.03 -0.90 20.52
C GLN A 180 0.30 0.46 20.45
N PRO A 181 -0.30 0.93 21.56
CA PRO A 181 -1.08 2.17 21.54
C PRO A 181 -0.28 3.41 21.13
N ALA A 182 1.00 3.49 21.54
CA ALA A 182 1.85 4.62 21.17
C ALA A 182 2.02 4.78 19.64
N THR A 183 2.11 3.66 18.93
CA THR A 183 2.23 3.61 17.45
C THR A 183 0.93 4.08 16.80
N SER A 184 -0.20 3.55 17.27
CA SER A 184 -1.53 3.97 16.83
C SER A 184 -1.77 5.46 17.06
N LEU A 185 -1.49 5.98 18.27
CA LEU A 185 -1.70 7.37 18.62
C LEU A 185 -0.78 8.32 17.84
N ALA A 186 0.48 7.91 17.57
CA ALA A 186 1.40 8.69 16.74
C ALA A 186 0.91 8.80 15.29
N PHE A 187 0.37 7.73 14.72
CA PHE A 187 -0.28 7.79 13.42
C PHE A 187 -1.51 8.69 13.44
N LEU A 188 -2.40 8.52 14.44
CA LEU A 188 -3.65 9.29 14.54
C LEU A 188 -3.39 10.80 14.73
N ASP A 189 -2.37 11.20 15.48
CA ASP A 189 -1.93 12.60 15.59
C ASP A 189 -1.59 13.19 14.22
N GLY A 190 -0.70 12.52 13.46
CA GLY A 190 -0.35 12.94 12.11
C GLY A 190 -1.54 12.92 11.14
N ALA A 191 -2.38 11.89 11.20
CA ALA A 191 -3.57 11.76 10.36
C ALA A 191 -4.59 12.89 10.62
N THR A 192 -4.79 13.25 11.89
CA THR A 192 -5.73 14.31 12.29
C THR A 192 -5.24 15.70 11.83
N GLN A 193 -3.92 15.92 11.75
CA GLN A 193 -3.35 17.17 11.23
C GLN A 193 -3.76 17.43 9.78
N TYR A 194 -3.80 16.40 8.92
CA TYR A 194 -4.29 16.57 7.55
C TYR A 194 -5.75 17.02 7.48
N ILE A 195 -6.61 16.52 8.40
CA ILE A 195 -8.01 16.95 8.48
C ILE A 195 -8.10 18.41 8.94
N HIS A 196 -7.22 18.85 9.85
CA HIS A 196 -7.15 20.25 10.28
C HIS A 196 -6.76 21.22 9.15
N HIS A 197 -5.94 20.79 8.21
CA HIS A 197 -5.55 21.62 7.07
C HIS A 197 -6.64 21.76 5.99
N LEU A 198 -7.72 20.98 6.07
CA LEU A 198 -8.82 21.10 5.13
C LEU A 198 -9.54 22.45 5.32
N PRO A 199 -9.85 23.18 4.23
CA PRO A 199 -10.54 24.46 4.32
C PRO A 199 -11.99 24.28 4.76
N ASP A 200 -12.56 25.33 5.31
CA ASP A 200 -14.01 25.47 5.47
C ASP A 200 -14.59 26.15 4.23
N TRP A 201 -15.62 25.54 3.68
CA TRP A 201 -16.34 25.99 2.49
C TRP A 201 -17.51 26.91 2.89
N ASP A 202 -17.83 27.88 2.02
CA ASP A 202 -18.96 28.79 2.23
C ASP A 202 -20.29 28.00 2.26
N THR A 203 -20.39 26.97 1.42
CA THR A 203 -21.53 26.06 1.37
C THR A 203 -21.40 24.96 2.42
N TYR A 204 -22.31 24.95 3.39
CA TYR A 204 -22.32 23.99 4.49
C TYR A 204 -22.28 22.51 4.05
N GLN A 205 -22.97 22.17 2.95
CA GLN A 205 -22.99 20.79 2.44
C GLN A 205 -21.59 20.26 2.06
N HIS A 206 -20.70 21.14 1.60
CA HIS A 206 -19.34 20.77 1.23
C HIS A 206 -18.45 20.48 2.44
N ASN A 207 -18.77 21.09 3.59
CA ASN A 207 -18.07 20.82 4.85
C ASN A 207 -18.34 19.43 5.40
N ARG A 208 -19.44 18.77 4.99
CA ARG A 208 -19.84 17.45 5.50
C ARG A 208 -18.73 16.41 5.42
N HIS A 209 -17.90 16.42 4.38
CA HIS A 209 -16.77 15.50 4.27
C HIS A 209 -15.73 15.69 5.38
N LYS A 210 -15.44 16.95 5.75
CA LYS A 210 -14.55 17.28 6.86
C LYS A 210 -15.17 16.89 8.20
N GLU A 211 -16.48 17.09 8.35
CA GLU A 211 -17.24 16.67 9.55
C GLU A 211 -17.20 15.15 9.75
N GLU A 212 -17.52 14.38 8.70
CA GLU A 212 -17.48 12.92 8.71
C GLU A 212 -16.07 12.40 9.01
N ALA A 213 -15.03 13.02 8.44
CA ALA A 213 -13.63 12.66 8.73
C ALA A 213 -13.28 12.87 10.21
N TYR A 214 -13.74 13.96 10.84
CA TYR A 214 -13.54 14.16 12.28
C TYR A 214 -14.26 13.12 13.11
N GLU A 215 -15.48 12.74 12.76
CA GLU A 215 -16.23 11.71 13.49
C GLU A 215 -15.57 10.34 13.38
N GLU A 216 -15.11 9.95 12.19
CA GLU A 216 -14.38 8.69 11.99
C GLU A 216 -13.05 8.70 12.77
N MET A 217 -12.32 9.82 12.74
CA MET A 217 -11.07 9.97 13.48
C MET A 217 -11.32 9.93 15.00
N ALA A 218 -12.36 10.61 15.51
CA ALA A 218 -12.71 10.57 16.93
C ALA A 218 -13.00 9.14 17.42
N LYS A 219 -13.73 8.35 16.63
CA LYS A 219 -14.00 6.93 16.92
C LYS A 219 -12.71 6.10 16.92
N ALA A 220 -11.80 6.38 16.00
CA ALA A 220 -10.49 5.73 15.91
C ALA A 220 -9.64 6.01 17.17
N TRP A 221 -9.54 7.27 17.60
CA TRP A 221 -8.89 7.65 18.85
C TRP A 221 -9.52 6.95 20.07
N ALA A 222 -10.85 6.99 20.18
CA ALA A 222 -11.58 6.31 21.24
C ALA A 222 -11.33 4.79 21.28
N ALA A 223 -11.22 4.13 20.14
CA ALA A 223 -10.91 2.71 20.07
C ALA A 223 -9.50 2.41 20.62
N VAL A 224 -8.51 3.24 20.28
CA VAL A 224 -7.14 3.08 20.78
C VAL A 224 -7.07 3.33 22.28
N PHE A 225 -7.73 4.36 22.80
CA PHE A 225 -7.76 4.63 24.24
C PHE A 225 -8.40 3.49 25.04
N ARG A 226 -9.54 2.96 24.57
CA ARG A 226 -10.19 1.80 25.19
C ARG A 226 -9.28 0.58 25.22
N GLU A 227 -8.49 0.34 24.17
CA GLU A 227 -7.56 -0.78 24.13
C GLU A 227 -6.34 -0.56 25.04
N ALA A 228 -5.81 0.66 25.08
CA ALA A 228 -4.69 1.03 25.95
C ALA A 228 -5.06 0.93 27.45
N ALA A 229 -6.30 1.29 27.79
CA ALA A 229 -6.84 1.15 29.14
C ALA A 229 -6.81 -0.32 29.61
N LYS A 230 -7.16 -1.27 28.74
CA LYS A 230 -7.19 -2.70 29.08
C LYS A 230 -5.82 -3.30 29.34
N LYS A 231 -4.79 -2.91 28.59
CA LYS A 231 -3.49 -3.62 28.57
C LYS A 231 -2.54 -3.22 29.70
N ALA A 232 -2.60 -1.98 30.17
CA ALA A 232 -1.66 -1.46 31.17
C ALA A 232 -2.34 -0.50 32.15
N GLY A 233 -3.65 -0.68 32.38
CA GLY A 233 -4.47 0.23 33.17
C GLY A 233 -4.54 1.65 32.60
N GLY A 234 -4.03 1.92 31.38
CA GLY A 234 -3.90 3.28 30.84
C GLY A 234 -2.62 4.03 31.25
N ILE A 235 -1.68 3.40 31.97
CA ILE A 235 -0.42 4.04 32.41
C ILE A 235 0.39 4.57 31.21
N GLN A 236 0.36 3.86 30.08
CA GLN A 236 1.03 4.28 28.84
C GLN A 236 0.44 5.58 28.26
N LEU A 237 -0.80 5.93 28.58
CA LEU A 237 -1.44 7.17 28.12
C LEU A 237 -0.92 8.39 28.89
N GLN A 238 -0.52 8.23 30.15
CA GLN A 238 -0.05 9.33 31.02
C GLN A 238 1.33 9.87 30.62
N TYR A 239 2.24 8.99 30.17
CA TYR A 239 3.62 9.41 29.87
C TYR A 239 3.80 10.00 28.46
N GLY A 240 2.78 9.93 27.60
CA GLY A 240 2.87 10.35 26.20
C GLY A 240 2.35 11.76 25.88
N GLY A 241 1.83 12.50 26.87
CA GLY A 241 1.19 13.80 26.65
C GLY A 241 -0.02 13.72 25.70
N TRP A 242 -0.66 12.55 25.63
CA TRP A 242 -1.76 12.30 24.70
C TRP A 242 -3.04 13.05 25.10
N ASP A 243 -3.16 13.39 26.38
CA ASP A 243 -4.20 14.25 26.95
C ASP A 243 -4.13 15.68 26.41
N GLU A 244 -2.94 16.29 26.40
CA GLU A 244 -2.73 17.61 25.82
C GLU A 244 -2.99 17.60 24.31
N LYS A 245 -2.46 16.59 23.60
CA LYS A 245 -2.64 16.47 22.15
C LYS A 245 -4.10 16.31 21.76
N ILE A 246 -4.85 15.42 22.40
CA ILE A 246 -6.27 15.23 22.05
C ILE A 246 -7.11 16.45 22.43
N ALA A 247 -6.78 17.13 23.53
CA ALA A 247 -7.45 18.37 23.91
C ALA A 247 -7.24 19.46 22.85
N LYS A 248 -6.01 19.60 22.35
CA LYS A 248 -5.69 20.51 21.25
C LYS A 248 -6.42 20.16 19.96
N HIS A 249 -6.43 18.89 19.56
CA HIS A 249 -7.19 18.45 18.38
C HIS A 249 -8.70 18.70 18.52
N ASN A 250 -9.25 18.53 19.72
CA ASN A 250 -10.65 18.80 20.01
C ASN A 250 -10.99 20.30 19.94
N GLU A 251 -10.10 21.17 20.44
CA GLU A 251 -10.25 22.62 20.33
C GLU A 251 -10.25 23.06 18.86
N VAL A 252 -9.26 22.60 18.07
CA VAL A 252 -9.14 22.95 16.64
C VAL A 252 -10.32 22.41 15.82
N SER A 253 -10.86 21.25 16.19
CA SER A 253 -12.02 20.65 15.50
C SER A 253 -13.37 21.24 15.94
N GLY A 254 -13.39 22.21 16.87
CA GLY A 254 -14.61 22.83 17.36
C GLY A 254 -15.48 21.91 18.23
N GLY A 255 -14.85 20.98 18.96
CA GLY A 255 -15.54 20.03 19.85
C GLY A 255 -15.96 18.72 19.19
N ARG A 256 -15.59 18.47 17.93
CA ARG A 256 -15.98 17.25 17.20
C ARG A 256 -15.26 15.99 17.69
N MET A 257 -14.12 16.15 18.36
CA MET A 257 -13.36 15.04 18.93
C MET A 257 -13.67 14.82 20.42
N GLN A 258 -14.77 15.39 20.93
CA GLN A 258 -15.14 15.31 22.33
C GLN A 258 -15.36 13.87 22.79
N GLU A 259 -15.84 12.99 21.91
CA GLU A 259 -15.98 11.55 22.18
C GLU A 259 -14.64 10.93 22.61
N ALA A 260 -13.57 11.18 21.86
CA ALA A 260 -12.23 10.69 22.17
C ALA A 260 -11.68 11.27 23.48
N VAL A 261 -11.94 12.56 23.75
CA VAL A 261 -11.55 13.22 25.01
C VAL A 261 -12.27 12.59 26.20
N ASN A 262 -13.56 12.30 26.07
CA ASN A 262 -14.36 11.67 27.12
C ASN A 262 -13.87 10.24 27.41
N GLU A 263 -13.54 9.48 26.37
CA GLU A 263 -12.98 8.13 26.48
C GLU A 263 -11.58 8.13 27.13
N LEU A 264 -10.73 9.11 26.79
CA LEU A 264 -9.45 9.28 27.48
C LEU A 264 -9.65 9.59 28.97
N ARG A 265 -10.55 10.52 29.31
CA ARG A 265 -10.85 10.84 30.71
C ARG A 265 -11.42 9.64 31.46
N SER A 266 -12.26 8.86 30.81
CA SER A 266 -12.85 7.65 31.40
C SER A 266 -11.80 6.57 31.63
N SER A 267 -10.88 6.38 30.68
CA SER A 267 -9.77 5.43 30.82
C SER A 267 -8.74 5.86 31.87
N LEU A 268 -8.45 7.15 32.01
CA LEU A 268 -7.57 7.68 33.06
C LEU A 268 -8.25 7.77 34.44
N GLY A 269 -9.57 8.00 34.49
CA GLY A 269 -10.34 8.05 35.73
C GLY A 269 -10.33 6.72 36.49
N TRP A 270 -10.18 5.60 35.78
CA TRP A 270 -10.00 4.29 36.41
C TRP A 270 -8.67 4.20 37.19
N LEU A 271 -7.59 4.80 36.71
CA LEU A 271 -6.30 4.90 37.42
C LEU A 271 -6.36 5.78 38.67
N GLY A 272 -7.18 6.84 38.65
CA GLY A 272 -7.35 7.73 39.80
C GLY A 272 -8.00 7.06 41.01
N ASN A 273 -8.79 6.00 40.79
CA ASN A 273 -9.44 5.24 41.86
C ASN A 273 -8.55 4.15 42.48
N GLU A 274 -7.44 3.75 41.85
CA GLU A 274 -6.54 2.74 42.41
C GLU A 274 -5.40 3.34 43.25
N VAL A 275 -5.04 4.61 43.03
CA VAL A 275 -3.90 5.25 43.73
C VAL A 275 -4.36 6.19 44.87
N GLN A 276 -5.67 6.39 45.06
CA GLN A 276 -6.18 7.25 46.14
C GLN A 276 -7.30 6.58 46.95
N GLN A 277 -6.95 5.49 47.64
CA GLN A 277 -7.51 5.21 48.95
C GLN A 277 -6.38 5.06 49.97
N PRO A 278 -6.04 6.11 50.73
CA PRO A 278 -5.83 5.88 52.14
C PRO A 278 -7.17 5.42 52.71
N ALA A 279 -7.18 4.27 53.37
CA ALA A 279 -8.31 3.77 54.13
C ALA A 279 -8.83 4.85 55.09
N ALA A 280 -9.90 5.54 54.69
CA ALA A 280 -10.62 6.48 55.53
C ALA A 280 -12.11 6.35 55.21
N GLY A 281 -12.78 5.51 56.00
CA GLY A 281 -14.19 5.73 56.30
C GLY A 281 -15.23 4.94 55.51
N GLN A 282 -15.11 3.61 55.40
CA GLN A 282 -16.27 2.74 55.12
C GLN A 282 -16.29 1.51 56.04
N TYR A 283 -16.51 1.74 57.34
CA TYR A 283 -16.91 0.70 58.30
C TYR A 283 -18.42 0.39 58.21
N GLY A 284 -19.00 0.41 57.01
CA GLY A 284 -20.45 0.26 56.85
C GLY A 284 -20.93 -1.18 56.77
N ASN A 285 -20.25 -2.04 56.02
CA ASN A 285 -20.85 -3.30 55.54
C ASN A 285 -19.93 -4.52 55.67
N MET A 286 -19.03 -4.56 56.66
CA MET A 286 -18.19 -5.73 56.87
C MET A 286 -18.88 -6.71 57.81
N SER A 287 -19.20 -7.92 57.33
CA SER A 287 -19.86 -8.97 58.11
C SER A 287 -19.07 -9.26 59.39
N VAL A 288 -19.76 -9.46 60.52
CA VAL A 288 -19.14 -9.74 61.83
C VAL A 288 -18.19 -10.95 61.77
N ARG A 289 -18.46 -11.90 60.86
CA ARG A 289 -17.56 -13.03 60.59
C ARG A 289 -16.20 -12.60 60.04
N ASP A 290 -16.17 -11.68 59.08
CA ASP A 290 -14.93 -11.17 58.49
C ASP A 290 -14.15 -10.30 59.49
N GLN A 291 -14.86 -9.60 60.38
CA GLN A 291 -14.24 -8.81 61.45
C GLN A 291 -13.53 -9.68 62.50
N LEU A 292 -14.04 -10.89 62.77
CA LEU A 292 -13.41 -11.85 63.69
C LEU A 292 -12.18 -12.52 63.06
N PHE A 293 -12.24 -12.87 61.77
CA PHE A 293 -11.09 -13.45 61.06
C PHE A 293 -9.92 -12.47 60.92
N ASN A 294 -10.21 -11.18 60.72
CA ASN A 294 -9.17 -10.15 60.61
C ASN A 294 -8.72 -9.56 61.97
N GLY A 295 -9.22 -10.07 63.10
CA GLY A 295 -8.81 -9.62 64.43
C GLY A 295 -9.18 -8.16 64.79
N THR A 296 -10.03 -7.52 63.98
CA THR A 296 -10.44 -6.11 64.13
C THR A 296 -11.74 -5.93 64.93
N TYR A 297 -12.36 -7.04 65.37
CA TYR A 297 -13.59 -7.00 66.15
C TYR A 297 -13.36 -6.35 67.52
N GLY A 298 -14.07 -5.25 67.81
CA GLY A 298 -13.97 -4.54 69.09
C GLY A 298 -12.92 -3.41 69.16
N MET A 299 -12.15 -3.17 68.10
CA MET A 299 -11.09 -2.14 68.07
C MET A 299 -11.62 -0.68 68.16
N GLY A 300 -12.94 -0.47 68.03
CA GLY A 300 -13.61 0.84 68.11
C GLY A 300 -14.45 1.08 69.36
N ALA A 301 -14.51 0.14 70.31
CA ALA A 301 -15.27 0.32 71.55
C ALA A 301 -14.37 0.96 72.63
N SER A 302 -14.32 2.29 72.65
CA SER A 302 -13.70 3.02 73.76
C SER A 302 -14.49 2.73 75.05
N ALA A 303 -13.91 1.95 75.96
CA ALA A 303 -14.44 1.80 77.31
C ALA A 303 -14.42 3.18 77.99
N ARG A 304 -15.59 3.79 78.18
CA ARG A 304 -15.75 4.97 79.02
C ARG A 304 -15.58 4.54 80.47
N ILE A 305 -14.38 4.71 81.01
CA ILE A 305 -14.15 4.68 82.45
C ILE A 305 -14.79 5.97 83.01
N GLY A 306 -15.93 5.82 83.67
CA GLY A 306 -16.59 6.91 84.39
C GLY A 306 -15.79 7.26 85.64
N ALA A 307 -15.57 8.55 85.86
CA ALA A 307 -15.05 9.07 87.12
C ALA A 307 -16.18 9.04 88.17
N TRP A 308 -16.02 8.24 89.23
CA TRP A 308 -16.37 8.46 90.65
C TRP A 308 -15.64 7.41 91.49
#